data_AF-A0A1J9SAD6-F1
#
_entry.id   AF-A0A1J9SAD6-F1
#
_cell.length_a   1.000
_cell.length_b   1.000
_cell.length_c   1.000
_cell.angle_alpha   90.00
_cell.angle_beta   90.00
_cell.angle_gamma   90.00
#
_symmetry.space_group_name_H-M   'P 1'
#
loop_
_entity.id
_entity.type
_entity.pdbx_description
1 polymer ?
#
loop_
_entity_poly.entity_id
_entity_poly.type
_entity_poly.pdbx_seq_one_letter_code
_entity_poly.pdbx_strand_id
1 'polypeptide(L)'
;MGPETVWTDRAFEVSAPAKAIVCGEHAVVYGKSAVAVALSLRTSLLVQPLSTPDNASLVRLSLPDLQHDLEWDSAKLPWKVFRASTTEADHRPTAEQMVAVDSAVTTACACPTTKGGPLCRAVARAFLFLYMSLTSASAPGCSFVLRSEIPIGAGLGSSGSICVCLATAFLARAKRIRHVDLSAADLDAVNRWALAGEVCTHGTPSGVDNAISTWGGVLSYRRATSPPPSPSPPSTSNSSSSSSNIAPYMQFLPSHPQPHSSATPGAALSDLSHVLLVDTNHPRSTRAQLDKVAAFIKHHPVYAAALLAAIDALSLEAARLFAGDPHNNNNNKDDGSNNDSPSSPSSSTHPITRLGTLMQLNHRLLSALGVSHPALDRVCDIVARKGVGYAKLTGAGGGGCVLVLLKPGVVGGLQGREDGAAGGGGGDGGGEEALEEAKEELRAEGFRVLGARIGGAGVGVRVVEGREEAEAEVDAEAETEAEVEVEVEEGG
;
A
#
# COMPACT_ATOMS: atom_id res chain seq x y z
N MET A 1 -18.96 37.45 -1.46
CA MET A 1 -18.69 35.99 -1.41
C MET A 1 -19.53 35.35 -2.50
N GLY A 2 -18.91 34.98 -3.62
CA GLY A 2 -19.61 34.25 -4.67
C GLY A 2 -20.01 32.85 -4.17
N PRO A 3 -20.94 32.16 -4.85
CA PRO A 3 -21.22 30.77 -4.52
C PRO A 3 -19.92 29.98 -4.72
N GLU A 4 -19.37 29.40 -3.66
CA GLU A 4 -18.28 28.43 -3.79
C GLU A 4 -18.80 27.30 -4.70
N THR A 5 -18.32 27.28 -5.94
CA THR A 5 -18.62 26.19 -6.88
C THR A 5 -18.09 24.92 -6.25
N VAL A 6 -18.99 24.05 -5.76
CA VAL A 6 -18.60 22.81 -5.11
C VAL A 6 -17.86 21.96 -6.14
N TRP A 7 -16.55 21.76 -5.96
CA TRP A 7 -15.67 21.06 -6.91
C TRP A 7 -16.16 19.62 -7.20
N THR A 8 -16.99 19.06 -6.33
CA THR A 8 -17.64 17.76 -6.49
C THR A 8 -18.55 17.68 -7.72
N ASP A 9 -18.96 18.83 -8.27
CA ASP A 9 -19.78 18.94 -9.49
C ASP A 9 -18.92 19.15 -10.76
N ARG A 10 -17.59 19.27 -10.62
CA ARG A 10 -16.61 19.30 -11.73
C ARG A 10 -15.97 17.91 -11.90
N ALA A 11 -15.16 17.76 -12.95
CA ALA A 11 -14.27 16.62 -13.08
C ALA A 11 -13.14 16.71 -12.03
N PHE A 12 -12.85 15.60 -11.37
CA PHE A 12 -11.79 15.52 -10.37
C PHE A 12 -11.18 14.11 -10.37
N GLU A 13 -9.94 14.04 -9.92
CA GLU A 13 -9.19 12.80 -9.77
C GLU A 13 -8.96 12.52 -8.29
N VAL A 14 -9.07 11.25 -7.93
CA VAL A 14 -8.66 10.73 -6.63
C VAL A 14 -7.49 9.79 -6.83
N SER A 15 -6.43 9.92 -6.03
CA SER A 15 -5.32 8.98 -6.05
C SER A 15 -5.03 8.42 -4.66
N ALA A 16 -4.66 7.14 -4.58
CA ALA A 16 -4.26 6.48 -3.33
C ALA A 16 -2.99 5.61 -3.55
N PRO A 17 -2.09 5.53 -2.55
CA PRO A 17 -0.84 4.78 -2.68
C PRO A 17 -1.02 3.26 -2.45
N ALA A 18 -0.08 2.51 -2.99
CA ALA A 18 0.16 1.11 -2.66
C ALA A 18 0.71 0.95 -1.23
N LYS A 19 0.76 -0.31 -0.79
CA LYS A 19 1.38 -0.73 0.47
C LYS A 19 2.46 -1.78 0.25
N ALA A 20 3.53 -1.71 1.04
CA ALA A 20 4.45 -2.83 1.25
C ALA A 20 4.62 -3.17 2.73
N ILE A 21 5.00 -4.42 3.03
CA ILE A 21 5.40 -4.83 4.38
C ILE A 21 6.93 -4.83 4.44
N VAL A 22 7.48 -4.04 5.36
CA VAL A 22 8.92 -3.97 5.59
C VAL A 22 9.36 -5.08 6.52
N CYS A 23 8.56 -5.36 7.55
CA CYS A 23 8.80 -6.47 8.48
C CYS A 23 7.50 -7.01 9.09
N GLY A 24 7.50 -8.28 9.52
CA GLY A 24 6.39 -8.90 10.25
C GLY A 24 5.42 -9.74 9.41
N GLU A 25 5.78 -10.06 8.16
CA GLU A 25 5.02 -10.99 7.32
C GLU A 25 4.79 -12.32 8.03
N HIS A 26 3.58 -12.87 7.89
CA HIS A 26 3.09 -14.08 8.57
C HIS A 26 3.05 -14.00 10.09
N ALA A 27 4.04 -13.40 10.76
CA ALA A 27 4.11 -13.26 12.20
C ALA A 27 2.93 -12.48 12.77
N VAL A 28 2.44 -11.47 12.04
CA VAL A 28 1.27 -10.69 12.41
C VAL A 28 -0.01 -11.53 12.54
N VAL A 29 -0.13 -12.64 11.80
CA VAL A 29 -1.25 -13.57 11.92
C VAL A 29 -1.25 -14.25 13.29
N TYR A 30 -0.07 -14.42 13.88
CA TYR A 30 0.17 -15.06 15.17
C TYR A 30 0.42 -14.04 16.30
N GLY A 31 -0.12 -12.82 16.17
CA GLY A 31 -0.11 -11.83 17.24
C GLY A 31 1.18 -11.04 17.42
N LYS A 32 2.11 -11.16 16.47
CA LYS A 32 3.34 -10.37 16.44
C LYS A 32 3.14 -9.03 15.74
N SER A 33 4.12 -8.16 15.89
CA SER A 33 4.13 -6.84 15.27
C SER A 33 4.52 -6.94 13.79
N ALA A 34 4.03 -6.02 12.99
CA ALA A 34 4.45 -5.79 11.61
C ALA A 34 4.55 -4.30 11.31
N VAL A 35 5.40 -3.95 10.35
CA VAL A 35 5.58 -2.59 9.85
C VAL A 35 5.20 -2.55 8.38
N ALA A 36 4.15 -1.81 8.07
CA ALA A 36 3.68 -1.54 6.73
C ALA A 36 4.01 -0.09 6.35
N VAL A 37 4.26 0.14 5.06
CA VAL A 37 4.59 1.46 4.52
C VAL A 37 3.77 1.74 3.28
N ALA A 38 3.41 3.01 3.08
CA ALA A 38 2.93 3.49 1.80
C ALA A 38 4.07 3.45 0.77
N LEU A 39 3.72 3.17 -0.49
CA LEU A 39 4.61 3.29 -1.63
C LEU A 39 4.09 4.39 -2.55
N SER A 40 5.02 5.08 -3.23
CA SER A 40 4.66 6.13 -4.20
C SER A 40 3.96 5.64 -5.46
N LEU A 41 3.77 4.32 -5.65
CA LEU A 41 2.98 3.76 -6.74
C LEU A 41 1.49 3.95 -6.42
N ARG A 42 0.71 4.55 -7.32
CA ARG A 42 -0.67 4.95 -7.01
C ARG A 42 -1.72 4.27 -7.89
N THR A 43 -2.94 4.22 -7.35
CA THR A 43 -4.16 4.01 -8.14
C THR A 43 -4.81 5.36 -8.31
N SER A 44 -5.17 5.74 -9.53
CA SER A 44 -5.95 6.92 -9.85
C SER A 44 -7.37 6.55 -10.28
N LEU A 45 -8.32 7.42 -9.92
CA LEU A 45 -9.71 7.35 -10.29
C LEU A 45 -10.17 8.73 -10.76
N LEU A 46 -10.34 8.87 -12.06
CA LEU A 46 -10.92 10.06 -12.67
C LEU A 46 -12.44 9.97 -12.62
N VAL A 47 -13.07 11.01 -12.06
CA VAL A 47 -14.52 11.14 -11.91
C VAL A 47 -14.99 12.28 -12.81
N GLN A 48 -15.83 11.95 -13.79
CA GLN A 48 -16.36 12.91 -14.76
C GLN A 48 -17.90 12.92 -14.72
N PRO A 49 -18.53 14.00 -14.26
CA PRO A 49 -19.98 14.17 -14.35
C PRO A 49 -20.44 14.17 -15.82
N LEU A 50 -21.51 13.44 -16.11
CA LEU A 50 -22.13 13.41 -17.44
C LEU A 50 -23.27 14.42 -17.49
N SER A 51 -23.14 15.45 -18.34
CA SER A 51 -24.06 16.58 -18.38
C SER A 51 -25.12 16.52 -19.50
N THR A 52 -25.20 15.42 -20.25
CA THR A 52 -26.15 15.29 -21.37
C THR A 52 -27.48 14.67 -20.92
N PRO A 53 -28.64 15.12 -21.46
CA PRO A 53 -29.95 14.56 -21.11
C PRO A 53 -30.06 13.05 -21.32
N ASP A 54 -29.40 12.52 -22.35
CA ASP A 54 -29.41 11.10 -22.71
C ASP A 54 -28.66 10.22 -21.70
N ASN A 55 -27.76 10.80 -20.90
CA ASN A 55 -26.93 10.08 -19.93
C ASN A 55 -27.25 10.45 -18.47
N ALA A 56 -28.41 11.05 -18.22
CA ALA A 56 -28.76 11.61 -16.91
C ALA A 56 -28.71 10.57 -15.75
N SER A 57 -28.94 9.29 -16.04
CA SER A 57 -28.84 8.18 -15.06
C SER A 57 -27.71 7.18 -15.36
N LEU A 58 -26.85 7.45 -16.34
CA LEU A 58 -25.81 6.52 -16.77
C LEU A 58 -24.64 6.52 -15.78
N VAL A 59 -24.25 5.33 -15.33
CA VAL A 59 -23.07 5.09 -14.52
C VAL A 59 -22.10 4.25 -15.33
N ARG A 60 -20.95 4.81 -15.71
CA ARG A 60 -19.92 4.11 -16.48
C ARG A 60 -18.68 3.90 -15.62
N LEU A 61 -18.14 2.69 -15.61
CA LEU A 61 -16.85 2.35 -15.03
C LEU A 61 -15.95 1.79 -16.13
N SER A 62 -14.92 2.54 -16.50
CA SER A 62 -13.86 2.12 -17.41
C SER A 62 -12.66 1.60 -16.62
N LEU A 63 -12.18 0.42 -17.00
CA LEU A 63 -11.03 -0.27 -16.42
C LEU A 63 -10.04 -0.57 -17.55
N PRO A 64 -9.29 0.43 -18.07
CA PRO A 64 -8.58 0.22 -19.32
C PRO A 64 -7.35 -0.69 -19.13
N ASP A 65 -6.77 -0.75 -17.92
CA ASP A 65 -5.73 -1.74 -17.55
C ASP A 65 -6.23 -3.19 -17.65
N LEU A 66 -7.55 -3.39 -17.57
CA LEU A 66 -8.21 -4.68 -17.74
C LEU A 66 -8.95 -4.82 -19.07
N GLN A 67 -8.93 -3.77 -19.90
CA GLN A 67 -9.67 -3.70 -21.17
C GLN A 67 -11.16 -4.02 -21.00
N HIS A 68 -11.77 -3.43 -19.97
CA HIS A 68 -13.18 -3.63 -19.64
C HIS A 68 -13.90 -2.31 -19.38
N ASP A 69 -15.05 -2.13 -20.03
CA ASP A 69 -15.99 -1.05 -19.75
C ASP A 69 -17.31 -1.63 -19.24
N LEU A 70 -17.82 -1.07 -18.15
CA LEU A 70 -19.05 -1.49 -17.51
C LEU A 70 -20.02 -0.32 -17.44
N GLU A 71 -21.29 -0.58 -17.74
CA GLU A 71 -22.33 0.43 -17.73
C GLU A 71 -23.55 -0.07 -16.96
N TRP A 72 -24.11 0.84 -16.15
CA TRP A 72 -25.35 0.63 -15.43
C TRP A 72 -26.28 1.82 -15.58
N ASP A 73 -27.57 1.54 -15.60
CA ASP A 73 -28.60 2.55 -15.42
C ASP A 73 -28.89 2.69 -13.92
N SER A 74 -28.53 3.84 -13.35
CA SER A 74 -28.69 4.14 -11.92
C SER A 74 -30.13 3.88 -11.46
N ALA A 75 -31.15 4.16 -12.28
CA ALA A 75 -32.55 3.96 -11.90
C ALA A 75 -32.95 2.48 -11.73
N LYS A 76 -32.25 1.56 -12.41
CA LYS A 76 -32.55 0.11 -12.40
C LYS A 76 -31.80 -0.66 -11.31
N LEU A 77 -30.89 -0.01 -10.59
CA LEU A 77 -30.14 -0.64 -9.51
C LEU A 77 -31.05 -1.02 -8.30
N PRO A 78 -30.70 -2.05 -7.52
CA PRO A 78 -31.52 -2.57 -6.43
C PRO A 78 -31.50 -1.69 -5.15
N TRP A 79 -31.88 -0.41 -5.27
CA TRP A 79 -31.85 0.59 -4.19
C TRP A 79 -32.68 0.22 -2.95
N LYS A 80 -33.72 -0.59 -3.10
CA LYS A 80 -34.60 -0.99 -1.98
C LYS A 80 -33.83 -1.75 -0.89
N VAL A 81 -32.86 -2.57 -1.29
CA VAL A 81 -32.04 -3.39 -0.38
C VAL A 81 -31.10 -2.50 0.46
N PHE A 82 -30.59 -1.42 -0.14
CA PHE A 82 -29.65 -0.50 0.52
C PHE A 82 -30.33 0.54 1.41
N ARG A 83 -31.62 0.85 1.18
CA ARG A 83 -32.40 1.78 2.03
C ARG A 83 -32.92 1.16 3.33
N ALA A 84 -33.03 -0.16 3.40
CA ALA A 84 -33.61 -0.86 4.55
C ALA A 84 -32.62 -1.09 5.70
N SER A 85 -31.31 -1.14 5.41
CA SER A 85 -30.25 -1.38 6.40
C SER A 85 -29.83 -0.06 7.06
N THR A 86 -30.40 0.24 8.23
CA THR A 86 -30.22 1.51 8.98
C THR A 86 -29.42 1.34 10.28
N THR A 87 -28.70 0.25 10.48
CA THR A 87 -27.73 0.17 11.57
C THR A 87 -26.40 0.75 11.12
N GLU A 88 -26.23 2.07 11.31
CA GLU A 88 -25.03 2.85 10.96
C GLU A 88 -23.71 2.37 11.60
N ALA A 89 -23.76 1.41 12.53
CA ALA A 89 -22.61 1.05 13.36
C ALA A 89 -21.58 0.16 12.65
N ASP A 90 -21.99 -0.69 11.71
CA ASP A 90 -21.10 -1.67 11.09
C ASP A 90 -21.29 -1.57 9.58
N HIS A 91 -20.40 -0.84 8.89
CA HIS A 91 -20.46 -0.55 7.45
C HIS A 91 -20.35 -1.81 6.57
N ARG A 92 -20.43 -2.99 7.19
CA ARG A 92 -20.20 -4.30 6.61
C ARG A 92 -21.36 -4.70 5.68
N PRO A 93 -21.06 -5.25 4.49
CA PRO A 93 -22.11 -5.72 3.59
C PRO A 93 -22.92 -6.87 4.19
N THR A 94 -24.25 -6.78 4.10
CA THR A 94 -25.16 -7.88 4.43
C THR A 94 -25.20 -8.91 3.28
N ALA A 95 -25.61 -10.14 3.59
CA ALA A 95 -25.74 -11.19 2.58
C ALA A 95 -26.74 -10.82 1.47
N GLU A 96 -27.85 -10.15 1.83
CA GLU A 96 -28.85 -9.68 0.87
C GLU A 96 -28.31 -8.60 -0.07
N GLN A 97 -27.55 -7.64 0.47
CA GLN A 97 -26.86 -6.62 -0.34
C GLN A 97 -25.87 -7.26 -1.32
N MET A 98 -25.09 -8.24 -0.88
CA MET A 98 -24.11 -8.91 -1.76
C MET A 98 -24.78 -9.70 -2.88
N VAL A 99 -25.89 -10.38 -2.62
CA VAL A 99 -26.66 -11.08 -3.67
C VAL A 99 -27.21 -10.08 -4.69
N ALA A 100 -27.73 -8.94 -4.23
CA ALA A 100 -28.26 -7.90 -5.11
C ALA A 100 -27.15 -7.25 -5.97
N VAL A 101 -26.00 -6.97 -5.37
CA VAL A 101 -24.79 -6.48 -6.08
C VAL A 101 -24.34 -7.49 -7.12
N ASP A 102 -24.23 -8.77 -6.75
CA ASP A 102 -23.77 -9.83 -7.65
C ASP A 102 -24.68 -9.99 -8.86
N SER A 103 -25.99 -9.91 -8.66
CA SER A 103 -26.96 -9.90 -9.76
C SER A 103 -26.71 -8.72 -10.72
N ALA A 104 -26.49 -7.51 -10.19
CA ALA A 104 -26.25 -6.32 -11.01
C ALA A 104 -24.90 -6.36 -11.74
N VAL A 105 -23.86 -6.92 -11.11
CA VAL A 105 -22.56 -7.18 -11.76
C VAL A 105 -22.73 -8.17 -12.89
N THR A 106 -23.45 -9.29 -12.68
CA THR A 106 -23.67 -10.30 -13.73
C THR A 106 -24.42 -9.74 -14.94
N THR A 107 -25.40 -8.86 -14.73
CA THR A 107 -26.14 -8.23 -15.84
C THR A 107 -25.25 -7.32 -16.70
N ALA A 108 -24.33 -6.56 -16.09
CA ALA A 108 -23.43 -5.68 -16.84
C ALA A 108 -22.20 -6.42 -17.42
N CYS A 109 -21.68 -7.42 -16.72
CA CYS A 109 -20.53 -8.21 -17.15
C CYS A 109 -20.90 -9.34 -18.13
N ALA A 110 -21.91 -9.18 -18.99
CA ALA A 110 -22.38 -10.19 -19.93
C ALA A 110 -21.33 -10.65 -20.98
N CYS A 111 -20.09 -10.13 -20.92
CA CYS A 111 -18.98 -10.56 -21.77
C CYS A 111 -18.26 -11.79 -21.20
N PRO A 112 -18.21 -12.93 -21.93
CA PRO A 112 -17.58 -14.15 -21.47
C PRO A 112 -16.06 -14.11 -21.72
N THR A 113 -15.30 -14.58 -20.71
CA THR A 113 -14.02 -15.27 -20.90
C THR A 113 -12.86 -14.50 -21.56
N THR A 114 -12.59 -13.26 -21.16
CA THR A 114 -11.28 -12.62 -21.37
C THR A 114 -10.36 -12.81 -20.15
N LYS A 115 -9.04 -12.78 -20.35
CA LYS A 115 -8.06 -12.68 -19.25
C LYS A 115 -8.44 -11.45 -18.41
N GLY A 116 -8.61 -11.60 -17.09
CA GLY A 116 -8.98 -10.50 -16.19
C GLY A 116 -10.43 -10.50 -15.67
N GLY A 117 -11.31 -11.36 -16.20
CA GLY A 117 -12.72 -11.42 -15.80
C GLY A 117 -13.00 -11.56 -14.28
N PRO A 118 -12.28 -12.41 -13.52
CA PRO A 118 -12.49 -12.51 -12.07
C PRO A 118 -12.14 -11.21 -11.31
N LEU A 119 -11.11 -10.49 -11.75
CA LEU A 119 -10.69 -9.24 -11.12
C LEU A 119 -11.65 -8.10 -11.45
N CYS A 120 -12.06 -8.00 -12.72
CA CYS A 120 -13.10 -7.06 -13.15
C CYS A 120 -14.37 -7.22 -12.30
N ARG A 121 -14.83 -8.47 -12.09
CA ARG A 121 -15.96 -8.75 -11.19
C ARG A 121 -15.72 -8.31 -9.75
N ALA A 122 -14.51 -8.49 -9.22
CA ALA A 122 -14.18 -8.06 -7.85
C ALA A 122 -14.24 -6.54 -7.72
N VAL A 123 -13.66 -5.79 -8.67
CA VAL A 123 -13.71 -4.32 -8.69
C VAL A 123 -15.16 -3.84 -8.86
N ALA A 124 -15.92 -4.43 -9.79
CA ALA A 124 -17.32 -4.08 -10.02
C ALA A 124 -18.21 -4.32 -8.78
N ARG A 125 -17.96 -5.41 -8.02
CA ARG A 125 -18.64 -5.69 -6.75
C ARG A 125 -18.38 -4.58 -5.72
N ALA A 126 -17.12 -4.20 -5.52
CA ALA A 126 -16.76 -3.12 -4.59
C ALA A 126 -17.35 -1.77 -5.05
N PHE A 127 -17.25 -1.46 -6.35
CA PHE A 127 -17.80 -0.26 -6.96
C PHE A 127 -19.30 -0.13 -6.70
N LEU A 128 -20.10 -1.14 -7.07
CA LEU A 128 -21.55 -1.07 -6.95
C LEU A 128 -22.01 -1.04 -5.50
N PHE A 129 -21.36 -1.81 -4.62
CA PHE A 129 -21.66 -1.77 -3.19
C PHE A 129 -21.44 -0.37 -2.60
N LEU A 130 -20.27 0.22 -2.84
CA LEU A 130 -19.94 1.55 -2.33
C LEU A 130 -20.82 2.63 -2.98
N TYR A 131 -21.04 2.56 -4.30
CA TYR A 131 -21.90 3.49 -5.03
C TYR A 131 -23.32 3.50 -4.45
N MET A 132 -23.96 2.33 -4.31
CA MET A 132 -25.33 2.24 -3.79
C MET A 132 -25.44 2.58 -2.29
N SER A 133 -24.37 2.41 -1.52
CA SER A 133 -24.35 2.73 -0.09
C SER A 133 -24.13 4.22 0.20
N LEU A 134 -23.37 4.90 -0.66
CA LEU A 134 -22.95 6.29 -0.46
C LEU A 134 -23.75 7.30 -1.27
N THR A 135 -24.29 6.88 -2.41
CA THR A 135 -25.03 7.75 -3.34
C THR A 135 -26.53 7.45 -3.30
N SER A 136 -27.28 8.00 -4.26
CA SER A 136 -28.73 7.83 -4.33
C SER A 136 -29.18 7.54 -5.76
N ALA A 137 -30.38 6.96 -5.90
CA ALA A 137 -31.01 6.73 -7.21
C ALA A 137 -31.19 8.00 -8.06
N SER A 138 -31.17 9.17 -7.44
CA SER A 138 -31.28 10.48 -8.10
C SER A 138 -29.91 11.13 -8.37
N ALA A 139 -28.81 10.42 -8.09
CA ALA A 139 -27.48 10.92 -8.40
C ALA A 139 -27.35 11.10 -9.93
N PRO A 140 -26.78 12.23 -10.39
CA PRO A 140 -26.63 12.47 -11.82
C PRO A 140 -25.56 11.55 -12.40
N GLY A 141 -25.73 11.23 -13.68
CA GLY A 141 -24.86 10.35 -14.44
C GLY A 141 -23.38 10.74 -14.33
N CYS A 142 -22.52 9.73 -14.31
CA CYS A 142 -21.10 9.91 -14.04
C CYS A 142 -20.28 8.80 -14.71
N SER A 143 -19.14 9.18 -15.27
CA SER A 143 -18.10 8.29 -15.74
C SER A 143 -16.98 8.20 -14.71
N PHE A 144 -16.45 7.00 -14.53
CA PHE A 144 -15.35 6.67 -13.64
C PHE A 144 -14.29 5.93 -14.43
N VAL A 145 -13.07 6.46 -14.51
CA VAL A 145 -11.94 5.81 -15.19
C VAL A 145 -10.91 5.44 -14.14
N LEU A 146 -10.60 4.15 -14.01
CA LEU A 146 -9.67 3.64 -13.00
C LEU A 146 -8.38 3.15 -13.65
N ARG A 147 -7.25 3.69 -13.20
CA ARG A 147 -5.90 3.32 -13.61
C ARG A 147 -5.07 2.94 -12.39
N SER A 148 -4.13 2.01 -12.53
CA SER A 148 -3.21 1.68 -11.44
C SER A 148 -1.82 1.31 -11.92
N GLU A 149 -0.83 2.03 -11.39
CA GLU A 149 0.59 1.69 -11.53
C GLU A 149 0.97 0.43 -10.73
N ILE A 150 0.09 0.01 -9.81
CA ILE A 150 0.33 -1.07 -8.86
C ILE A 150 0.16 -2.43 -9.56
N PRO A 151 1.19 -3.29 -9.58
CA PRO A 151 1.07 -4.63 -10.13
C PRO A 151 -0.10 -5.41 -9.53
N ILE A 152 -0.98 -5.86 -10.43
CA ILE A 152 -2.19 -6.58 -10.09
C ILE A 152 -1.85 -7.94 -9.48
N GLY A 153 -2.43 -8.24 -8.32
CA GLY A 153 -2.28 -9.55 -7.68
C GLY A 153 -0.92 -9.79 -7.01
N ALA A 154 -0.02 -8.80 -7.04
CA ALA A 154 1.33 -8.96 -6.49
C ALA A 154 1.37 -8.90 -4.94
N GLY A 155 0.29 -8.42 -4.30
CA GLY A 155 0.16 -8.31 -2.85
C GLY A 155 0.54 -6.94 -2.27
N LEU A 156 0.49 -5.92 -3.11
CA LEU A 156 0.88 -4.54 -2.78
C LEU A 156 -0.31 -3.68 -2.36
N GLY A 157 -1.42 -4.31 -1.97
CA GLY A 157 -2.62 -3.60 -1.50
C GLY A 157 -3.39 -2.86 -2.60
N SER A 158 -3.29 -3.27 -3.88
CA SER A 158 -4.02 -2.62 -4.98
C SER A 158 -5.53 -2.59 -4.76
N SER A 159 -6.13 -3.63 -4.18
CA SER A 159 -7.56 -3.63 -3.85
C SER A 159 -7.92 -2.63 -2.76
N GLY A 160 -7.06 -2.48 -1.74
CA GLY A 160 -7.23 -1.46 -0.70
C GLY A 160 -7.17 -0.05 -1.28
N SER A 161 -6.17 0.20 -2.14
CA SER A 161 -6.02 1.47 -2.87
C SER A 161 -7.25 1.80 -3.74
N ILE A 162 -7.73 0.83 -4.53
CA ILE A 162 -8.97 0.95 -5.31
C ILE A 162 -10.17 1.29 -4.42
N CYS A 163 -10.37 0.57 -3.30
CA CYS A 163 -11.48 0.82 -2.40
C CYS A 163 -11.41 2.21 -1.75
N VAL A 164 -10.20 2.71 -1.45
CA VAL A 164 -9.98 4.07 -0.93
C VAL A 164 -10.33 5.13 -1.98
N CYS A 165 -9.91 4.97 -3.23
CA CYS A 165 -10.28 5.88 -4.32
C CYS A 165 -11.80 5.91 -4.52
N LEU A 166 -12.45 4.74 -4.59
CA LEU A 166 -13.90 4.62 -4.75
C LEU A 166 -14.67 5.25 -3.58
N ALA A 167 -14.29 4.94 -2.34
CA ALA A 167 -14.94 5.50 -1.15
C ALA A 167 -14.84 7.03 -1.13
N THR A 168 -13.65 7.57 -1.42
CA THR A 168 -13.41 9.02 -1.46
C THR A 168 -14.23 9.69 -2.57
N ALA A 169 -14.23 9.13 -3.77
CA ALA A 169 -15.01 9.65 -4.90
C ALA A 169 -16.51 9.68 -4.59
N PHE A 170 -17.07 8.62 -4.01
CA PHE A 170 -18.50 8.59 -3.70
C PHE A 170 -18.87 9.46 -2.50
N LEU A 171 -18.01 9.58 -1.49
CA LEU A 171 -18.21 10.53 -0.39
C LEU A 171 -18.18 11.99 -0.89
N ALA A 172 -17.29 12.31 -1.83
CA ALA A 172 -17.25 13.60 -2.51
C ALA A 172 -18.52 13.85 -3.34
N ARG A 173 -18.94 12.89 -4.17
CA ARG A 173 -20.17 12.99 -4.98
C ARG A 173 -21.44 13.09 -4.12
N ALA A 174 -21.45 12.49 -2.93
CA ALA A 174 -22.51 12.63 -1.95
C ALA A 174 -22.46 13.96 -1.16
N LYS A 175 -21.51 14.86 -1.47
CA LYS A 175 -21.26 16.15 -0.79
C LYS A 175 -21.00 16.00 0.72
N ARG A 176 -20.51 14.81 1.13
CA ARG A 176 -20.06 14.52 2.50
C ARG A 176 -18.64 15.04 2.72
N ILE A 177 -17.78 14.92 1.72
CA ILE A 177 -16.49 15.62 1.65
C ILE A 177 -16.69 16.90 0.86
N ARG A 178 -16.26 18.05 1.41
CA ARG A 178 -16.48 19.38 0.82
C ARG A 178 -15.20 20.09 0.41
N HIS A 179 -14.06 19.67 0.93
CA HIS A 179 -12.77 20.27 0.66
C HIS A 179 -11.85 19.24 0.00
N VAL A 180 -10.96 19.73 -0.85
CA VAL A 180 -9.91 18.91 -1.49
C VAL A 180 -8.91 18.43 -0.44
N ASP A 181 -8.58 19.31 0.52
CA ASP A 181 -7.82 18.96 1.72
C ASP A 181 -8.73 18.18 2.69
N LEU A 182 -8.48 16.87 2.78
CA LEU A 182 -9.29 15.96 3.59
C LEU A 182 -8.99 16.14 5.08
N SER A 183 -10.03 16.37 5.88
CA SER A 183 -9.89 16.43 7.32
C SER A 183 -9.66 15.03 7.93
N ALA A 184 -9.21 14.96 9.18
CA ALA A 184 -9.09 13.68 9.89
C ALA A 184 -10.42 12.90 9.95
N ALA A 185 -11.55 13.61 10.07
CA ALA A 185 -12.88 13.00 10.05
C ALA A 185 -13.25 12.44 8.67
N ASP A 186 -12.84 13.13 7.59
CA ASP A 186 -13.02 12.64 6.22
C ASP A 186 -12.19 11.37 5.98
N LEU A 187 -10.92 11.37 6.41
CA LEU A 187 -10.04 10.20 6.31
C LEU A 187 -10.60 9.01 7.11
N ASP A 188 -11.10 9.22 8.33
CA ASP A 188 -11.76 8.17 9.11
C ASP A 188 -12.99 7.61 8.40
N ALA A 189 -13.78 8.45 7.73
CA ALA A 189 -14.93 8.02 6.95
C ALA A 189 -14.50 7.23 5.70
N VAL A 190 -13.51 7.72 4.97
CA VAL A 190 -12.92 7.04 3.81
C VAL A 190 -12.42 5.66 4.21
N ASN A 191 -11.64 5.55 5.28
CA ASN A 191 -11.07 4.27 5.72
C ASN A 191 -12.17 3.26 6.11
N ARG A 192 -13.23 3.70 6.80
CA ARG A 192 -14.36 2.82 7.18
C ARG A 192 -15.11 2.28 5.97
N TRP A 193 -15.38 3.14 4.99
CA TRP A 193 -16.04 2.71 3.75
C TRP A 193 -15.12 1.86 2.86
N ALA A 194 -13.84 2.21 2.77
CA ALA A 194 -12.86 1.42 2.04
C ALA A 194 -12.71 0.00 2.62
N LEU A 195 -12.73 -0.13 3.95
CA LEU A 195 -12.74 -1.43 4.63
C LEU A 195 -13.99 -2.25 4.25
N ALA A 196 -15.15 -1.61 4.16
CA ALA A 196 -16.37 -2.28 3.72
C ALA A 196 -16.27 -2.78 2.27
N GLY A 197 -15.68 -1.98 1.37
CA GLY A 197 -15.37 -2.40 0.00
C GLY A 197 -14.41 -3.60 -0.04
N GLU A 198 -13.38 -3.61 0.79
CA GLU A 198 -12.44 -4.74 0.94
C GLU A 198 -13.13 -6.01 1.48
N VAL A 199 -14.17 -5.87 2.31
CA VAL A 199 -15.00 -7.01 2.73
C VAL A 199 -15.78 -7.59 1.55
N CYS A 200 -16.25 -6.76 0.61
CA CYS A 200 -16.97 -7.23 -0.58
C CYS A 200 -16.10 -8.09 -1.52
N THR A 201 -14.78 -7.87 -1.53
CA THR A 201 -13.82 -8.55 -2.40
C THR A 201 -13.14 -9.73 -1.72
N HIS A 202 -12.68 -9.56 -0.47
CA HIS A 202 -11.85 -10.54 0.25
C HIS A 202 -12.53 -11.18 1.46
N GLY A 203 -13.71 -10.69 1.88
CA GLY A 203 -14.52 -11.24 2.98
C GLY A 203 -14.02 -10.91 4.38
N THR A 204 -12.74 -11.20 4.69
CA THR A 204 -12.13 -10.93 6.00
C THR A 204 -10.78 -10.20 5.86
N PRO A 205 -10.77 -8.95 5.35
CA PRO A 205 -9.56 -8.14 5.28
C PRO A 205 -9.03 -7.77 6.66
N SER A 206 -7.73 -7.48 6.75
CA SER A 206 -7.06 -7.09 8.01
C SER A 206 -7.26 -5.62 8.39
N GLY A 207 -7.66 -4.77 7.43
CA GLY A 207 -7.73 -3.32 7.61
C GLY A 207 -6.43 -2.57 7.34
N VAL A 208 -5.30 -3.26 7.16
CA VAL A 208 -3.98 -2.63 6.98
C VAL A 208 -3.85 -1.97 5.61
N ASP A 209 -4.35 -2.63 4.56
CA ASP A 209 -4.17 -2.19 3.18
C ASP A 209 -4.90 -0.85 2.95
N ASN A 210 -6.20 -0.79 3.28
CA ASN A 210 -7.00 0.44 3.22
C ASN A 210 -6.51 1.52 4.19
N ALA A 211 -6.01 1.16 5.38
CA ALA A 211 -5.47 2.14 6.32
C ALA A 211 -4.24 2.85 5.74
N ILE A 212 -3.23 2.09 5.27
CA ILE A 212 -2.04 2.68 4.64
C ILE A 212 -2.43 3.51 3.41
N SER A 213 -3.33 3.02 2.56
CA SER A 213 -3.78 3.79 1.40
C SER A 213 -4.56 5.06 1.78
N THR A 214 -5.22 5.10 2.94
CA THR A 214 -5.95 6.30 3.39
C THR A 214 -5.01 7.33 3.99
N TRP A 215 -4.17 6.96 4.95
CA TRP A 215 -3.36 7.93 5.71
C TRP A 215 -1.93 8.11 5.19
N GLY A 216 -1.42 7.15 4.40
CA GLY A 216 -0.05 7.16 3.93
C GLY A 216 0.97 6.84 5.03
N GLY A 217 2.21 7.25 4.81
CA GLY A 217 3.28 7.14 5.81
C GLY A 217 3.63 5.69 6.20
N VAL A 218 3.85 5.49 7.51
CA VAL A 218 4.30 4.22 8.09
C VAL A 218 3.35 3.77 9.19
N LEU A 219 2.90 2.52 9.13
CA LEU A 219 1.98 1.91 10.10
C LEU A 219 2.66 0.75 10.82
N SER A 220 2.70 0.83 12.14
CA SER A 220 2.93 -0.33 13.00
C SER A 220 1.59 -1.01 13.27
N TYR A 221 1.51 -2.31 13.02
CA TYR A 221 0.30 -3.10 13.19
C TYR A 221 0.57 -4.35 14.01
N ARG A 222 -0.36 -4.65 14.94
CA ARG A 222 -0.38 -5.90 15.69
C ARG A 222 -1.81 -6.39 15.80
N ARG A 223 -2.03 -7.65 15.39
CA ARG A 223 -3.35 -8.28 15.48
C ARG A 223 -3.70 -8.53 16.95
N ALA A 224 -4.96 -8.33 17.30
CA ALA A 224 -5.50 -8.78 18.57
C ALA A 224 -5.39 -10.30 18.70
N THR A 225 -4.71 -10.78 19.73
CA THR A 225 -4.69 -12.19 20.09
C THR A 225 -5.75 -12.49 21.13
N SER A 226 -6.59 -13.49 20.88
CA SER A 226 -7.05 -14.32 22.00
C SER A 226 -5.84 -15.08 22.55
N PRO A 227 -5.71 -15.26 23.88
CA PRO A 227 -4.59 -15.99 24.44
C PRO A 227 -4.52 -17.41 23.86
N PRO A 228 -3.31 -17.98 23.64
CA PRO A 228 -3.19 -19.36 23.19
C PRO A 228 -3.87 -20.31 24.20
N PRO A 229 -4.48 -21.42 23.75
CA PRO A 229 -5.00 -22.41 24.69
C PRO A 229 -3.85 -22.94 25.54
N SER A 230 -3.85 -22.64 26.84
CA SER A 230 -2.88 -23.17 27.77
C SER A 230 -3.04 -24.70 27.85
N PRO A 231 -1.96 -25.49 27.82
CA PRO A 231 -2.04 -26.90 28.19
C PRO A 231 -2.18 -26.98 29.73
N SER A 232 -3.40 -27.07 30.22
CA SER A 232 -3.69 -27.36 31.64
C SER A 232 -4.56 -28.62 31.76
N PRO A 233 -4.31 -29.47 32.78
CA PRO A 233 -4.97 -30.77 32.94
C PRO A 233 -6.44 -30.58 33.36
N PRO A 234 -7.30 -31.62 33.24
CA PRO A 234 -8.73 -31.46 33.48
C PRO A 234 -8.96 -31.17 34.96
N SER A 235 -9.42 -29.97 35.27
CA SER A 235 -9.98 -29.66 36.59
C SER A 235 -11.32 -28.96 36.42
N THR A 236 -12.31 -29.54 37.09
CA THR A 236 -13.69 -29.10 37.13
C THR A 236 -13.84 -27.86 37.99
N SER A 237 -14.11 -26.71 37.38
CA SER A 237 -14.93 -25.67 38.01
C SER A 237 -15.47 -24.68 36.97
N ASN A 238 -16.79 -24.50 37.00
CA ASN A 238 -17.50 -23.49 36.23
C ASN A 238 -17.23 -22.12 36.84
N SER A 239 -16.51 -21.26 36.12
CA SER A 239 -16.59 -19.82 36.29
C SER A 239 -16.65 -19.17 34.91
N SER A 240 -17.74 -18.48 34.64
CA SER A 240 -17.97 -17.68 33.43
C SER A 240 -16.93 -16.57 33.33
N SER A 241 -15.89 -16.78 32.52
CA SER A 241 -14.91 -15.76 32.16
C SER A 241 -15.43 -14.93 30.98
N SER A 242 -15.72 -13.67 31.23
CA SER A 242 -15.95 -12.64 30.21
C SER A 242 -14.70 -12.50 29.33
N SER A 243 -14.79 -12.93 28.07
CA SER A 243 -13.76 -12.72 27.05
C SER A 243 -13.53 -11.22 26.85
N SER A 244 -12.42 -10.69 27.37
CA SER A 244 -11.94 -9.36 27.00
C SER A 244 -11.50 -9.39 25.54
N ASN A 245 -12.35 -8.89 24.63
CA ASN A 245 -11.97 -8.60 23.25
C ASN A 245 -10.89 -7.52 23.25
N ILE A 246 -9.63 -7.92 23.09
CA ILE A 246 -8.54 -6.98 22.81
C ILE A 246 -8.76 -6.51 21.37
N ALA A 247 -8.84 -5.20 21.11
CA ALA A 247 -8.95 -4.68 19.75
C ALA A 247 -7.59 -4.75 19.04
N PRO A 248 -7.54 -4.93 17.70
CA PRO A 248 -6.29 -4.86 16.96
C PRO A 248 -5.59 -3.51 17.20
N TYR A 249 -4.27 -3.52 17.33
CA TYR A 249 -3.47 -2.31 17.54
C TYR A 249 -2.91 -1.82 16.21
N MET A 250 -3.34 -0.63 15.79
CA MET A 250 -2.83 0.08 14.61
C MET A 250 -2.29 1.43 15.08
N GLN A 251 -1.00 1.67 14.86
CA GLN A 251 -0.34 2.92 15.24
C GLN A 251 0.45 3.46 14.06
N PHE A 252 0.01 4.60 13.53
CA PHE A 252 0.81 5.38 12.60
C PHE A 252 2.03 5.94 13.32
N LEU A 253 3.20 5.74 12.74
CA LEU A 253 4.44 6.26 13.29
C LEU A 253 4.59 7.73 12.86
N PRO A 254 5.08 8.62 13.74
CA PRO A 254 5.29 10.02 13.38
C PRO A 254 6.26 10.09 12.19
N SER A 255 5.79 10.62 11.07
CA SER A 255 6.63 10.93 9.91
C SER A 255 6.84 12.44 9.72
N HIS A 256 6.41 13.30 10.66
CA HIS A 256 6.63 14.76 10.61
C HIS A 256 6.49 15.45 11.99
N PRO A 257 7.24 16.56 12.27
CA PRO A 257 6.99 17.43 13.43
C PRO A 257 5.68 18.23 13.31
N GLN A 258 5.03 18.47 14.45
CA GLN A 258 3.89 19.38 14.58
C GLN A 258 4.28 20.81 14.11
N PRO A 259 3.36 21.59 13.49
CA PRO A 259 3.64 22.89 12.87
C PRO A 259 4.05 24.04 13.82
N HIS A 260 4.48 23.74 15.05
CA HIS A 260 4.83 24.73 16.09
C HIS A 260 6.17 24.44 16.78
N SER A 261 6.95 23.47 16.30
CA SER A 261 8.22 23.07 16.91
C SER A 261 9.40 23.61 16.09
N SER A 262 10.15 24.57 16.64
CA SER A 262 11.35 25.19 16.03
C SER A 262 12.60 24.28 16.05
N ALA A 263 12.42 22.96 15.89
CA ALA A 263 13.51 22.01 15.77
C ALA A 263 13.89 21.83 14.30
N THR A 264 15.17 21.99 13.97
CA THR A 264 15.74 21.72 12.65
C THR A 264 15.39 20.29 12.21
N PRO A 265 14.90 20.05 10.98
CA PRO A 265 14.40 18.74 10.58
C PRO A 265 15.53 17.72 10.49
N GLY A 266 15.57 16.74 11.38
CA GLY A 266 16.28 15.50 11.12
C GLY A 266 15.56 14.79 9.98
N ALA A 267 16.24 14.60 8.84
CA ALA A 267 15.71 13.96 7.65
C ALA A 267 15.06 12.60 8.02
N ALA A 268 13.73 12.57 8.07
CA ALA A 268 12.99 11.37 8.45
C ALA A 268 13.23 10.28 7.41
N LEU A 269 13.38 9.03 7.86
CA LEU A 269 13.59 7.86 7.00
C LEU A 269 12.56 7.75 5.85
N SER A 270 11.38 8.33 6.05
CA SER A 270 10.21 8.28 5.18
C SER A 270 10.29 9.17 3.93
N ASP A 271 11.19 10.15 3.86
CA ASP A 271 11.27 11.05 2.70
C ASP A 271 12.49 10.78 1.79
N LEU A 272 13.34 9.80 2.13
CA LEU A 272 14.66 9.63 1.50
C LEU A 272 15.01 8.21 1.04
N SER A 273 14.17 7.20 1.27
CA SER A 273 14.47 5.84 0.80
C SER A 273 13.82 5.52 -0.54
N HIS A 274 14.63 5.61 -1.59
CA HIS A 274 14.32 5.00 -2.89
C HIS A 274 14.28 3.48 -2.76
N VAL A 275 13.26 2.88 -3.38
CA VAL A 275 13.11 1.44 -3.43
C VAL A 275 12.89 0.97 -4.85
N LEU A 276 13.32 -0.26 -5.11
CA LEU A 276 12.81 -1.02 -6.24
C LEU A 276 11.81 -2.05 -5.75
N LEU A 277 10.76 -2.20 -6.53
CA LEU A 277 9.80 -3.26 -6.41
C LEU A 277 10.00 -4.19 -7.60
N VAL A 278 10.38 -5.43 -7.31
CA VAL A 278 10.64 -6.43 -8.34
C VAL A 278 9.55 -7.48 -8.27
N ASP A 279 8.67 -7.53 -9.27
CA ASP A 279 7.69 -8.58 -9.42
C ASP A 279 8.31 -9.77 -10.17
N THR A 280 8.33 -10.93 -9.50
CA THR A 280 8.86 -12.16 -10.07
C THR A 280 7.97 -12.74 -11.18
N ASN A 281 6.76 -12.19 -11.38
CA ASN A 281 5.73 -12.72 -12.28
C ASN A 281 5.35 -14.18 -11.97
N HIS A 282 5.73 -14.68 -10.78
CA HIS A 282 5.45 -16.04 -10.37
C HIS A 282 4.11 -16.09 -9.62
N PRO A 283 3.12 -16.84 -10.11
CA PRO A 283 1.80 -16.89 -9.50
C PRO A 283 1.89 -17.52 -8.12
N ARG A 284 1.10 -16.99 -7.18
CA ARG A 284 1.06 -17.50 -5.80
C ARG A 284 -0.36 -17.55 -5.25
N SER A 285 -0.58 -18.49 -4.33
CA SER A 285 -1.77 -18.50 -3.49
C SER A 285 -1.41 -18.04 -2.08
N THR A 286 -1.91 -16.88 -1.68
CA THR A 286 -1.76 -16.37 -0.30
C THR A 286 -2.22 -17.41 0.73
N ARG A 287 -3.35 -18.08 0.45
CA ARG A 287 -3.91 -19.12 1.33
C ARG A 287 -2.96 -20.30 1.46
N ALA A 288 -2.37 -20.78 0.36
CA ALA A 288 -1.44 -21.90 0.40
C ALA A 288 -0.18 -21.58 1.23
N GLN A 289 0.31 -20.33 1.19
CA GLN A 289 1.44 -19.91 2.03
C GLN A 289 1.07 -19.83 3.51
N LEU A 290 -0.13 -19.33 3.83
CA LEU A 290 -0.64 -19.35 5.21
C LEU A 290 -0.79 -20.78 5.75
N ASP A 291 -1.34 -21.69 4.93
CA ASP A 291 -1.51 -23.10 5.29
C ASP A 291 -0.14 -23.79 5.52
N LYS A 292 0.88 -23.47 4.71
CA LYS A 292 2.26 -23.95 4.92
C LYS A 292 2.83 -23.50 6.26
N VAL A 293 2.69 -22.22 6.62
CA VAL A 293 3.20 -21.71 7.90
C VAL A 293 2.43 -22.31 9.07
N ALA A 294 1.10 -22.45 8.94
CA ALA A 294 0.29 -23.11 9.96
C ALA A 294 0.70 -24.57 10.18
N ALA A 295 0.99 -25.30 9.10
CA ALA A 295 1.52 -26.66 9.17
C ALA A 295 2.91 -26.68 9.82
N PHE A 296 3.81 -25.76 9.45
CA PHE A 296 5.14 -25.65 10.06
C PHE A 296 5.06 -25.42 11.57
N ILE A 297 4.20 -24.50 12.03
CA ILE A 297 3.96 -24.25 13.45
C ILE A 297 3.43 -25.50 14.16
N LYS A 298 2.50 -26.22 13.52
CA LYS A 298 1.93 -27.46 14.08
C LYS A 298 2.98 -28.56 14.24
N HIS A 299 3.88 -28.72 13.27
CA HIS A 299 4.89 -29.78 13.28
C HIS A 299 6.16 -29.41 14.08
N HIS A 300 6.49 -28.12 14.16
CA HIS A 300 7.74 -27.62 14.75
C HIS A 300 7.49 -26.42 15.70
N PRO A 301 6.69 -26.58 16.77
CA PRO A 301 6.21 -25.46 17.57
C PRO A 301 7.32 -24.66 18.26
N VAL A 302 8.37 -25.33 18.76
CA VAL A 302 9.49 -24.66 19.46
C VAL A 302 10.31 -23.81 18.48
N TYR A 303 10.65 -24.36 17.31
CA TYR A 303 11.39 -23.64 16.28
C TYR A 303 10.56 -22.48 15.72
N ALA A 304 9.28 -22.71 15.43
CA ALA A 304 8.39 -21.68 14.93
C ALA A 304 8.22 -20.53 15.93
N ALA A 305 8.09 -20.82 17.22
CA ALA A 305 8.02 -19.79 18.26
C ALA A 305 9.28 -18.91 18.29
N ALA A 306 10.47 -19.50 18.16
CA ALA A 306 11.73 -18.76 18.10
C ALA A 306 11.83 -17.88 16.84
N LEU A 307 11.47 -18.42 15.67
CA LEU A 307 11.45 -17.65 14.42
C LEU A 307 10.47 -16.48 14.48
N LEU A 308 9.24 -16.71 14.96
CA LEU A 308 8.23 -15.68 15.10
C LEU A 308 8.62 -14.60 16.13
N ALA A 309 9.31 -14.98 17.21
CA ALA A 309 9.84 -14.02 18.18
C ALA A 309 10.97 -13.17 17.59
N ALA A 310 11.84 -13.76 16.77
CA ALA A 310 12.88 -13.02 16.06
C ALA A 310 12.28 -12.02 15.06
N ILE A 311 11.29 -12.43 14.26
CA ILE A 311 10.60 -11.54 13.31
C ILE A 311 9.90 -10.37 14.05
N ASP A 312 9.28 -10.65 15.20
CA ASP A 312 8.66 -9.62 16.05
C ASP A 312 9.70 -8.60 16.55
N ALA A 313 10.86 -9.08 17.02
CA ALA A 313 11.95 -8.21 17.46
C ALA A 313 12.48 -7.32 16.32
N LEU A 314 12.65 -7.86 15.11
CA LEU A 314 13.03 -7.08 13.93
C LEU A 314 11.97 -6.04 13.58
N SER A 315 10.68 -6.37 13.71
CA SER A 315 9.57 -5.45 13.43
C SER A 315 9.51 -4.30 14.41
N LEU A 316 9.73 -4.58 15.70
CA LEU A 316 9.80 -3.55 16.74
C LEU A 316 11.00 -2.61 16.54
N GLU A 317 12.16 -3.15 16.16
CA GLU A 317 13.34 -2.34 15.87
C GLU A 317 13.15 -1.48 14.60
N ALA A 318 12.56 -2.03 13.54
CA ALA A 318 12.21 -1.27 12.35
C ALA A 318 11.23 -0.12 12.68
N ALA A 319 10.23 -0.38 13.52
CA ALA A 319 9.31 0.67 13.97
C ALA A 319 10.03 1.79 14.74
N ARG A 320 11.00 1.46 15.60
CA ARG A 320 11.83 2.48 16.28
C ARG A 320 12.66 3.32 15.31
N LEU A 321 13.24 2.69 14.29
CA LEU A 321 13.99 3.41 13.25
C LEU A 321 13.12 4.41 12.49
N PHE A 322 11.88 4.04 12.17
CA PHE A 322 10.93 4.94 11.51
C PHE A 322 10.41 6.04 12.44
N ALA A 323 10.25 5.78 13.73
CA ALA A 323 9.78 6.77 14.70
C ALA A 323 10.82 7.85 15.06
N GLY A 324 12.08 7.68 14.66
CA GLY A 324 13.19 8.53 15.07
C GLY A 324 13.65 8.18 16.48
N ASP A 325 14.84 7.60 16.61
CA ASP A 325 15.39 7.19 17.90
C ASP A 325 15.73 8.42 18.78
N PRO A 326 15.09 8.62 19.95
CA PRO A 326 15.40 9.73 20.85
C PRO A 326 16.81 9.64 21.46
N HIS A 327 17.52 8.52 21.34
CA HIS A 327 18.92 8.38 21.77
C HIS A 327 19.96 8.76 20.72
N ASN A 328 19.55 9.12 19.49
CA ASN A 328 20.47 9.61 18.46
C ASN A 328 20.45 11.14 18.30
N ASN A 329 19.95 11.86 19.31
CA ASN A 329 20.00 13.32 19.32
C ASN A 329 21.44 13.75 19.67
N ASN A 330 22.32 13.74 18.67
CA ASN A 330 23.58 14.47 18.68
C ASN A 330 23.29 15.98 18.69
N ASN A 331 22.68 16.46 19.77
CA ASN A 331 22.99 17.78 20.27
C ASN A 331 24.36 17.65 20.93
N ASN A 332 25.42 17.78 20.13
CA ASN A 332 26.69 18.29 20.63
C ASN A 332 26.40 19.67 21.23
N LYS A 333 25.97 19.69 22.49
CA LYS A 333 26.41 20.73 23.39
C LYS A 333 27.89 20.46 23.60
N ASP A 334 28.67 21.20 22.84
CA ASP A 334 30.09 21.43 23.03
C ASP A 334 30.27 21.98 24.46
N ASP A 335 30.31 21.08 25.44
CA ASP A 335 30.69 21.40 26.81
C ASP A 335 32.06 20.75 27.02
N GLY A 336 33.08 21.57 26.85
CA GLY A 336 34.47 21.17 26.90
C GLY A 336 34.81 20.56 28.26
N SER A 337 34.97 19.24 28.29
CA SER A 337 35.88 18.62 29.26
C SER A 337 36.50 17.36 28.66
N ASN A 338 37.81 17.45 28.40
CA ASN A 338 38.67 16.33 28.07
C ASN A 338 38.48 15.19 29.08
N ASN A 339 38.24 13.97 28.57
CA ASN A 339 38.76 12.78 29.24
C ASN A 339 39.03 11.66 28.25
N ASP A 340 40.30 11.30 28.16
CA ASP A 340 40.84 10.15 27.46
C ASP A 340 40.24 8.84 28.03
N SER A 341 39.57 8.07 27.17
CA SER A 341 39.27 6.65 27.40
C SER A 341 39.03 5.95 26.04
N PRO A 342 39.36 4.65 25.94
CA PRO A 342 39.74 4.02 24.69
C PRO A 342 38.57 3.89 23.71
N SER A 343 38.85 4.25 22.47
CA SER A 343 38.01 4.23 21.28
C SER A 343 37.20 2.94 21.12
N SER A 344 35.91 3.00 21.49
CA SER A 344 34.91 2.12 20.91
C SER A 344 34.60 2.61 19.49
N PRO A 345 34.42 1.73 18.48
CA PRO A 345 34.20 2.17 17.11
C PRO A 345 32.76 2.68 16.95
N SER A 346 32.51 3.93 17.36
CA SER A 346 31.24 4.62 17.12
C SER A 346 31.20 5.15 15.69
N SER A 347 31.12 4.25 14.70
CA SER A 347 30.61 4.62 13.38
C SER A 347 29.09 4.56 13.46
N SER A 348 28.43 5.71 13.56
CA SER A 348 26.97 5.81 13.56
C SER A 348 26.45 5.31 12.20
N THR A 349 26.13 4.02 12.13
CA THR A 349 25.69 3.37 10.90
C THR A 349 24.43 4.04 10.37
N HIS A 350 24.44 4.42 9.09
CA HIS A 350 23.33 5.14 8.45
C HIS A 350 21.98 4.42 8.69
N PRO A 351 20.89 5.14 9.04
CA PRO A 351 19.61 4.51 9.35
C PRO A 351 19.05 3.58 8.24
N ILE A 352 19.23 3.93 6.96
CA ILE A 352 18.91 3.05 5.81
C ILE A 352 19.70 1.74 5.85
N THR A 353 20.98 1.77 6.23
CA THR A 353 21.82 0.57 6.37
C THR A 353 21.33 -0.31 7.51
N ARG A 354 20.94 0.29 8.64
CA ARG A 354 20.31 -0.45 9.77
C ARG A 354 19.01 -1.11 9.31
N LEU A 355 18.10 -0.36 8.68
CA LEU A 355 16.84 -0.91 8.17
C LEU A 355 17.07 -2.03 7.14
N GLY A 356 17.99 -1.81 6.19
CA GLY A 356 18.35 -2.79 5.18
C GLY A 356 18.88 -4.10 5.77
N THR A 357 19.67 -4.02 6.85
CA THR A 357 20.12 -5.19 7.61
C THR A 357 18.95 -5.95 8.22
N LEU A 358 17.99 -5.23 8.84
CA LEU A 358 16.78 -5.86 9.38
C LEU A 358 15.95 -6.54 8.27
N MET A 359 15.85 -5.91 7.10
CA MET A 359 15.14 -6.46 5.94
C MET A 359 15.76 -7.77 5.47
N GLN A 360 17.09 -7.83 5.33
CA GLN A 360 17.80 -9.05 4.94
C GLN A 360 17.65 -10.17 5.98
N LEU A 361 17.79 -9.86 7.28
CA LEU A 361 17.57 -10.83 8.35
C LEU A 361 16.15 -11.38 8.32
N ASN A 362 15.16 -10.50 8.13
CA ASN A 362 13.76 -10.91 8.04
C ASN A 362 13.53 -11.84 6.83
N HIS A 363 14.12 -11.56 5.66
CA HIS A 363 14.04 -12.46 4.50
C HIS A 363 14.52 -13.86 4.84
N ARG A 364 15.66 -14.00 5.53
CA ARG A 364 16.21 -15.31 5.92
C ARG A 364 15.31 -16.05 6.90
N LEU A 365 14.68 -15.34 7.84
CA LEU A 365 13.70 -15.94 8.76
C LEU A 365 12.44 -16.40 8.04
N LEU A 366 11.97 -15.63 7.04
CA LEU A 366 10.84 -16.01 6.19
C LEU A 366 11.18 -17.22 5.30
N SER A 367 12.41 -17.30 4.78
CA SER A 367 12.90 -18.51 4.10
C SER A 367 12.90 -19.72 5.04
N ALA A 368 13.32 -19.55 6.30
CA ALA A 368 13.29 -20.61 7.31
C ALA A 368 11.85 -21.06 7.68
N LEU A 369 10.87 -20.16 7.58
CA LEU A 369 9.44 -20.49 7.71
C LEU A 369 8.87 -21.21 6.47
N GLY A 370 9.65 -21.36 5.40
CA GLY A 370 9.26 -22.10 4.20
C GLY A 370 8.41 -21.30 3.21
N VAL A 371 8.41 -19.96 3.32
CA VAL A 371 7.61 -19.08 2.45
C VAL A 371 8.43 -18.37 1.36
N SER A 372 9.73 -18.64 1.23
CA SER A 372 10.52 -18.14 0.08
C SER A 372 10.26 -18.96 -1.19
N HIS A 373 10.90 -18.56 -2.29
CA HIS A 373 10.86 -19.21 -3.60
C HIS A 373 12.18 -18.96 -4.35
N PRO A 374 12.66 -19.89 -5.20
CA PRO A 374 13.89 -19.68 -5.97
C PRO A 374 13.94 -18.36 -6.74
N ALA A 375 12.82 -17.93 -7.34
CA ALA A 375 12.73 -16.63 -8.01
C ALA A 375 12.94 -15.43 -7.05
N LEU A 376 12.39 -15.48 -5.84
CA LEU A 376 12.58 -14.44 -4.83
C LEU A 376 14.04 -14.40 -4.36
N ASP A 377 14.63 -15.57 -4.10
CA ASP A 377 16.02 -15.70 -3.68
C ASP A 377 16.98 -15.26 -4.79
N ARG A 378 16.63 -15.50 -6.06
CA ARG A 378 17.40 -15.05 -7.23
C ARG A 378 17.44 -13.54 -7.33
N VAL A 379 16.31 -12.85 -7.17
CA VAL A 379 16.29 -11.37 -7.11
C VAL A 379 17.15 -10.86 -5.95
N CYS A 380 17.06 -11.50 -4.77
CA CYS A 380 17.87 -11.11 -3.62
C CYS A 380 19.37 -11.30 -3.88
N ASP A 381 19.77 -12.36 -4.58
CA ASP A 381 21.15 -12.64 -4.98
C ASP A 381 21.69 -11.57 -5.94
N ILE A 382 20.94 -11.24 -7.00
CA ILE A 382 21.33 -10.21 -7.98
C ILE A 382 21.59 -8.88 -7.28
N VAL A 383 20.63 -8.42 -6.47
CA VAL A 383 20.73 -7.16 -5.73
C VAL A 383 21.93 -7.15 -4.77
N ALA A 384 22.17 -8.26 -4.06
CA ALA A 384 23.27 -8.36 -3.12
C ALA A 384 24.64 -8.36 -3.83
N ARG A 385 24.76 -9.10 -4.93
CA ARG A 385 25.98 -9.24 -5.73
C ARG A 385 26.36 -7.95 -6.45
N LYS A 386 25.36 -7.23 -6.99
CA LYS A 386 25.56 -5.89 -7.56
C LYS A 386 25.80 -4.82 -6.49
N GLY A 387 25.47 -5.12 -5.23
CA GLY A 387 25.75 -4.25 -4.10
C GLY A 387 24.85 -3.01 -4.03
N VAL A 388 23.76 -2.96 -4.80
CA VAL A 388 22.91 -1.77 -4.99
C VAL A 388 21.89 -1.56 -3.87
N GLY A 389 21.56 -2.59 -3.09
CA GLY A 389 20.50 -2.49 -2.10
C GLY A 389 20.37 -3.68 -1.15
N TYR A 390 19.29 -3.66 -0.38
CA TYR A 390 18.88 -4.67 0.57
C TYR A 390 17.52 -5.22 0.16
N ALA A 391 17.47 -6.50 -0.22
CA ALA A 391 16.27 -7.13 -0.76
C ALA A 391 15.61 -8.07 0.25
N LYS A 392 14.28 -8.12 0.19
CA LYS A 392 13.47 -9.14 0.87
C LYS A 392 12.15 -9.37 0.13
N LEU A 393 11.59 -10.57 0.25
CA LEU A 393 10.20 -10.79 -0.17
C LEU A 393 9.24 -9.84 0.57
N THR A 394 8.13 -9.45 -0.05
CA THR A 394 7.06 -8.67 0.58
C THR A 394 5.70 -9.33 0.34
N GLY A 395 4.86 -9.39 1.38
CA GLY A 395 3.57 -10.09 1.34
C GLY A 395 3.68 -11.57 1.72
N ALA A 396 2.93 -12.46 1.04
CA ALA A 396 2.83 -13.85 1.49
C ALA A 396 4.02 -14.75 1.12
N GLY A 397 4.89 -14.31 0.21
CA GLY A 397 5.97 -15.13 -0.32
C GLY A 397 5.53 -16.21 -1.32
N GLY A 398 6.44 -17.11 -1.69
CA GLY A 398 6.23 -18.16 -2.68
C GLY A 398 6.21 -17.70 -4.14
N GLY A 399 6.74 -16.51 -4.41
CA GLY A 399 6.56 -15.75 -5.65
C GLY A 399 6.14 -14.31 -5.31
N GLY A 400 5.46 -13.62 -6.24
CA GLY A 400 5.07 -12.22 -6.05
C GLY A 400 6.26 -11.27 -6.06
N CYS A 401 6.28 -10.29 -5.15
CA CYS A 401 7.27 -9.22 -5.17
C CYS A 401 8.41 -9.34 -4.14
N VAL A 402 9.54 -8.76 -4.52
CA VAL A 402 10.65 -8.40 -3.65
C VAL A 402 10.68 -6.88 -3.49
N LEU A 403 10.80 -6.43 -2.25
CA LEU A 403 11.09 -5.04 -1.90
C LEU A 403 12.60 -4.88 -1.75
N VAL A 404 13.17 -3.94 -2.50
CA VAL A 404 14.60 -3.62 -2.49
C VAL A 404 14.78 -2.21 -1.95
N LEU A 405 15.42 -2.08 -0.80
CA LEU A 405 15.83 -0.80 -0.24
C LEU A 405 17.19 -0.41 -0.81
N LEU A 406 17.26 0.67 -1.59
CA LEU A 406 18.51 1.11 -2.20
C LEU A 406 19.48 1.67 -1.16
N LYS A 407 20.77 1.42 -1.32
CA LYS A 407 21.80 1.96 -0.42
C LYS A 407 21.94 3.48 -0.60
N PRO A 408 22.35 4.21 0.45
CA PRO A 408 22.74 5.61 0.30
C PRO A 408 23.83 5.76 -0.78
N GLY A 409 23.70 6.76 -1.65
CA GLY A 409 24.65 7.02 -2.74
C GLY A 409 24.46 6.17 -4.00
N VAL A 410 23.53 5.19 -4.01
CA VAL A 410 23.17 4.47 -5.26
C VAL A 410 22.22 5.31 -6.12
N VAL A 411 21.44 6.19 -5.47
CA VAL A 411 20.63 7.21 -6.13
C VAL A 411 21.19 8.55 -5.68
N GLY A 412 22.01 9.18 -6.53
CA GLY A 412 22.75 10.41 -6.23
C GLY A 412 22.09 11.63 -6.88
N GLY A 413 21.79 12.64 -6.07
CA GLY A 413 21.27 13.93 -6.53
C GLY A 413 20.92 14.94 -5.42
N LEU A 414 20.81 14.53 -4.15
CA LEU A 414 20.47 15.45 -3.06
C LEU A 414 21.34 15.22 -1.82
N GLN A 415 22.55 15.74 -1.85
CA GLN A 415 23.14 16.34 -0.65
C GLN A 415 23.86 17.63 -1.02
N GLY A 416 23.47 18.70 -0.34
CA GLY A 416 23.83 20.07 -0.62
C GLY A 416 25.33 20.30 -0.69
N ARG A 417 25.70 21.01 -1.74
CA ARG A 417 26.93 21.79 -1.87
C ARG A 417 26.88 22.95 -0.88
N GLU A 418 27.22 22.70 0.38
CA GLU A 418 27.60 23.72 1.37
C GLU A 418 28.80 23.21 2.16
N ASP A 419 29.99 23.41 1.60
CA ASP A 419 31.03 24.26 2.18
C ASP A 419 32.33 24.09 1.39
N GLY A 420 32.89 25.22 0.97
CA GLY A 420 34.06 25.26 0.12
C GLY A 420 35.31 24.74 0.83
N ALA A 421 35.85 23.63 0.34
CA ALA A 421 37.28 23.31 0.44
C ALA A 421 37.71 22.58 -0.83
N ALA A 422 38.60 23.20 -1.58
CA ALA A 422 39.21 22.61 -2.77
C ALA A 422 39.99 21.34 -2.38
N GLY A 423 39.54 20.19 -2.88
CA GLY A 423 40.23 18.92 -2.79
C GLY A 423 39.70 17.98 -3.87
N GLY A 424 40.52 17.70 -4.89
CA GLY A 424 40.15 16.82 -5.99
C GLY A 424 39.87 15.39 -5.55
N GLY A 425 38.76 14.84 -6.03
CA GLY A 425 38.41 13.43 -5.92
C GLY A 425 37.22 13.16 -6.83
N GLY A 426 37.48 12.54 -7.98
CA GLY A 426 36.41 12.02 -8.85
C GLY A 426 35.72 10.83 -8.18
N GLY A 427 34.40 10.78 -8.29
CA GLY A 427 33.62 9.61 -7.88
C GLY A 427 32.20 9.98 -7.50
N ASP A 428 31.26 9.81 -8.42
CA ASP A 428 29.87 9.40 -8.12
C ASP A 428 29.09 8.94 -9.38
N GLY A 429 29.72 8.14 -10.25
CA GLY A 429 29.04 7.55 -11.43
C GLY A 429 28.75 6.05 -11.30
N GLY A 430 29.50 5.34 -10.44
CA GLY A 430 29.44 3.88 -10.37
C GLY A 430 28.23 3.33 -9.62
N GLY A 431 27.56 4.13 -8.77
CA GLY A 431 26.36 3.71 -8.04
C GLY A 431 25.14 3.58 -8.95
N GLU A 432 24.94 4.59 -9.81
CA GLU A 432 23.86 4.62 -10.80
C GLU A 432 24.10 3.60 -11.93
N GLU A 433 25.33 3.47 -12.39
CA GLU A 433 25.73 2.42 -13.36
C GLU A 433 25.43 1.02 -12.81
N ALA A 434 25.85 0.71 -11.58
CA ALA A 434 25.56 -0.58 -10.96
C ALA A 434 24.05 -0.83 -10.77
N LEU A 435 23.26 0.23 -10.53
CA LEU A 435 21.81 0.16 -10.42
C LEU A 435 21.17 -0.19 -11.75
N GLU A 436 21.57 0.46 -12.85
CA GLU A 436 21.06 0.15 -14.18
C GLU A 436 21.46 -1.26 -14.63
N GLU A 437 22.72 -1.66 -14.42
CA GLU A 437 23.14 -3.05 -14.69
C GLU A 437 22.30 -4.08 -13.89
N ALA A 438 21.95 -3.76 -12.64
CA ALA A 438 21.11 -4.64 -11.84
C ALA A 438 19.68 -4.70 -12.38
N LYS A 439 19.10 -3.57 -12.82
CA LYS A 439 17.77 -3.53 -13.43
C LYS A 439 17.74 -4.29 -14.75
N GLU A 440 18.77 -4.16 -15.58
CA GLU A 440 18.92 -4.91 -16.83
C GLU A 440 19.01 -6.42 -16.58
N GLU A 441 19.86 -6.86 -15.64
CA GLU A 441 19.97 -8.29 -15.29
C GLU A 441 18.63 -8.85 -14.78
N LEU A 442 17.91 -8.08 -13.95
CA LEU A 442 16.58 -8.47 -13.46
C LEU A 442 15.55 -8.60 -14.59
N ARG A 443 15.53 -7.64 -15.52
CA ARG A 443 14.62 -7.67 -16.69
C ARG A 443 14.98 -8.81 -17.65
N ALA A 444 16.27 -9.07 -17.85
CA ALA A 444 16.75 -10.18 -18.68
C ALA A 444 16.31 -11.55 -18.14
N GLU A 445 16.14 -11.68 -16.82
CA GLU A 445 15.58 -12.87 -16.17
C GLU A 445 14.03 -12.92 -16.19
N GLY A 446 13.39 -11.95 -16.82
CA GLY A 446 11.93 -11.88 -16.97
C GLY A 446 11.20 -11.29 -15.76
N PHE A 447 11.90 -10.62 -14.85
CA PHE A 447 11.29 -9.91 -13.74
C PHE A 447 10.86 -8.50 -14.14
N ARG A 448 9.69 -8.07 -13.65
CA ARG A 448 9.23 -6.69 -13.83
C ARG A 448 9.80 -5.83 -12.70
N VAL A 449 10.47 -4.74 -13.05
CA VAL A 449 11.15 -3.85 -12.10
C VAL A 449 10.48 -2.48 -12.11
N LEU A 450 10.06 -2.00 -10.94
CA LEU A 450 9.41 -0.70 -10.75
C LEU A 450 10.17 0.12 -9.72
N GLY A 451 10.40 1.39 -10.01
CA GLY A 451 10.94 2.36 -9.04
C GLY A 451 9.83 2.93 -8.17
N ALA A 452 10.09 3.09 -6.88
CA ALA A 452 9.17 3.75 -5.96
C ALA A 452 9.91 4.43 -4.80
N ARG A 453 9.16 5.16 -3.97
CA ARG A 453 9.61 5.70 -2.69
C ARG A 453 8.77 5.08 -1.57
N ILE A 454 9.41 4.79 -0.43
CA ILE A 454 8.72 4.43 0.81
C ILE A 454 8.21 5.71 1.46
N GLY A 455 7.01 5.65 2.04
CA GLY A 455 6.41 6.79 2.71
C GLY A 455 5.62 7.68 1.75
N GLY A 456 5.26 8.88 2.21
CA GLY A 456 4.47 9.84 1.45
C GLY A 456 3.00 9.89 1.84
N ALA A 457 2.27 10.77 1.15
CA ALA A 457 0.89 11.09 1.45
C ALA A 457 -0.06 9.92 1.13
N GLY A 458 -1.12 9.81 1.94
CA GLY A 458 -2.22 8.89 1.72
C GLY A 458 -3.10 9.29 0.54
N VAL A 459 -4.41 9.13 0.69
CA VAL A 459 -5.35 9.50 -0.36
C VAL A 459 -5.32 11.01 -0.61
N GLY A 460 -5.33 11.39 -1.88
CA GLY A 460 -5.34 12.77 -2.34
C GLY A 460 -6.43 13.00 -3.38
N VAL A 461 -6.88 14.24 -3.48
CA VAL A 461 -7.86 14.69 -4.47
C VAL A 461 -7.27 15.84 -5.27
N ARG A 462 -7.48 15.86 -6.59
CA ARG A 462 -7.11 16.96 -7.48
C ARG A 462 -8.29 17.31 -8.38
N VAL A 463 -8.58 18.60 -8.55
CA VAL A 463 -9.61 19.06 -9.48
C VAL A 463 -8.98 19.22 -10.86
N VAL A 464 -9.65 18.73 -11.91
CA VAL A 464 -9.16 18.83 -13.29
C VAL A 464 -9.72 20.11 -13.94
N GLU A 465 -8.86 20.86 -14.63
CA GLU A 465 -9.17 22.20 -15.17
C GLU A 465 -9.44 22.20 -16.69
N GLY A 466 -10.21 21.25 -17.20
CA GLY A 466 -10.59 21.28 -18.62
C GLY A 466 -11.15 19.95 -19.07
N ARG A 467 -12.03 19.95 -20.09
CA ARG A 467 -12.57 18.72 -20.67
C ARG A 467 -11.57 18.04 -21.61
N GLU A 468 -10.72 18.83 -22.27
CA GLU A 468 -9.65 18.35 -23.17
C GLU A 468 -8.40 17.89 -22.39
N GLU A 469 -8.05 18.54 -21.28
CA GLU A 469 -6.97 18.08 -20.38
C GLU A 469 -7.32 16.75 -19.68
N ALA A 470 -8.60 16.52 -19.36
CA ALA A 470 -9.03 15.28 -18.70
C ALA A 470 -9.01 14.04 -19.61
N GLU A 471 -9.05 14.21 -20.93
CA GLU A 471 -8.91 13.14 -21.92
C GLU A 471 -7.45 13.05 -22.40
N ALA A 472 -6.76 14.19 -22.56
CA ALA A 472 -5.35 14.24 -22.96
C ALA A 472 -4.36 13.83 -21.86
N GLU A 473 -4.61 14.09 -20.56
CA GLU A 473 -3.75 13.59 -19.47
C GLU A 473 -3.85 12.05 -19.32
N VAL A 474 -4.97 11.45 -19.71
CA VAL A 474 -5.16 9.98 -19.69
C VAL A 474 -4.40 9.29 -20.82
N ASP A 475 -4.18 9.98 -21.95
CA ASP A 475 -3.40 9.50 -23.09
C ASP A 475 -1.91 9.91 -23.00
N ALA A 476 -1.57 11.09 -22.43
CA ALA A 476 -0.19 11.58 -22.34
C ALA A 476 0.70 10.76 -21.39
N GLU A 477 0.15 10.20 -20.30
CA GLU A 477 0.90 9.26 -19.44
C GLU A 477 1.15 7.90 -20.13
N ALA A 478 0.33 7.53 -21.12
CA ALA A 478 0.57 6.35 -21.96
C ALA A 478 1.60 6.62 -23.07
N GLU A 479 1.66 7.85 -23.61
CA GLU A 479 2.61 8.23 -24.66
C GLU A 479 4.03 8.48 -24.10
N THR A 480 4.19 8.96 -22.87
CA THR A 480 5.54 9.10 -22.26
C THR A 480 6.26 7.76 -22.01
N GLU A 481 5.55 6.63 -21.96
CA GLU A 481 6.18 5.29 -21.95
C GLU A 481 6.32 4.70 -23.36
N ALA A 482 5.42 5.05 -24.30
CA ALA A 482 5.55 4.61 -25.69
C ALA A 482 6.69 5.31 -26.45
N GLU A 483 7.00 6.58 -26.17
CA GLU A 483 8.13 7.27 -26.80
C GLU A 483 9.50 6.77 -26.33
N VAL A 484 9.58 6.06 -25.19
CA VAL A 484 10.81 5.35 -24.77
C VAL A 484 10.91 3.95 -25.40
N GLU A 485 9.79 3.34 -25.80
CA GLU A 485 9.78 2.04 -26.49
C GLU A 485 9.97 2.15 -28.02
N VAL A 486 9.73 3.31 -28.65
CA VAL A 486 9.78 3.45 -30.12
C VAL A 486 11.14 3.89 -30.68
N GLU A 487 12.03 4.51 -29.90
CA GLU A 487 13.40 4.83 -30.39
C GLU A 487 14.33 3.60 -30.54
N VAL A 488 13.86 2.38 -30.22
CA VAL A 488 14.64 1.13 -30.37
C VAL A 488 14.33 0.37 -31.67
N GLU A 489 13.28 0.72 -32.44
CA GLU A 489 12.92 0.00 -33.68
C GLU A 489 13.31 0.68 -35.02
N GLU A 490 13.78 1.94 -35.03
CA GLU A 490 14.32 2.57 -36.26
C GLU A 490 15.83 2.83 -36.15
N GLY A 491 16.61 1.76 -36.07
CA GLY A 491 18.07 1.81 -36.09
C GLY A 491 18.72 0.46 -36.39
N GLY A 492 18.09 -0.35 -37.25
CA GLY A 492 18.61 -1.63 -37.76
C GLY A 492 19.12 -1.51 -39.19
#